data_AF-A0A920M193-F1
#
_entry.id   AF-A0A920M193-F1
#
_cell.length_a   1.000
_cell.length_b   1.000
_cell.length_c   1.000
_cell.angle_alpha   90.00
_cell.angle_beta   90.00
_cell.angle_gamma   90.00
#
_symmetry.space_group_name_H-M   'P 1'
#
loop_
_entity.id
_entity.type
_entity.pdbx_description
1 polymer ?
#
loop_
_entity_poly.entity_id
_entity_poly.type
_entity_poly.pdbx_seq_one_letter_code
_entity_poly.pdbx_strand_id
1 'polypeptide(L)'
;MESVRPASTIMLARNSKDNIEILMVRRNTKSVFGNLYVFPGGKVDIDDRSEELYSLSRNLDDVDASRALGMQKDGLAYWVAGLRECFEEVGILLHDASQIIDHQLKVNQRTELNNGKTNFLDICKAQKLNLPTDSMIPISHWITPEVEVKDLIHGFSNALSG
;
A
#
# COMPACT_ATOMS: atom_id res chain seq x y z
N MET A 1 5.69 21.53 17.08
CA MET A 1 5.38 20.16 17.49
C MET A 1 5.32 19.33 16.21
N GLU A 2 6.39 18.59 15.90
CA GLU A 2 6.48 17.88 14.61
C GLU A 2 5.51 16.69 14.64
N SER A 3 4.51 16.71 13.75
CA SER A 3 3.40 15.77 13.73
C SER A 3 3.88 14.39 13.28
N VAL A 4 3.32 13.33 13.89
CA VAL A 4 3.47 11.96 13.40
C VAL A 4 3.06 11.93 11.93
N ARG A 5 3.91 11.35 11.06
CA ARG A 5 3.60 11.21 9.64
C ARG A 5 2.85 9.89 9.43
N PRO A 6 1.60 9.91 8.96
CA PRO A 6 0.87 8.68 8.67
C PRO A 6 1.55 7.94 7.52
N ALA A 7 1.76 6.64 7.67
CA ALA A 7 2.30 5.78 6.64
C ALA A 7 1.51 4.44 6.58
N SER A 8 1.72 3.70 5.50
CA SER A 8 1.13 2.40 5.26
C SER A 8 2.18 1.47 4.68
N THR A 9 2.12 0.19 5.05
CA THR A 9 3.06 -0.84 4.63
C THR A 9 2.30 -2.09 4.24
N ILE A 10 2.67 -2.71 3.13
CA ILE A 10 1.98 -3.89 2.62
C ILE A 10 2.90 -5.11 2.64
N MET A 11 2.40 -6.20 3.20
CA MET A 11 3.02 -7.52 3.19
C MET A 11 2.31 -8.36 2.14
N LEU A 12 2.95 -8.55 0.99
CA LEU A 12 2.46 -9.50 0.01
C LEU A 12 2.99 -10.89 0.35
N ALA A 13 2.07 -11.78 0.71
CA ALA A 13 2.39 -13.15 1.10
C ALA A 13 1.80 -14.14 0.10
N ARG A 14 2.51 -15.23 -0.15
CA ARG A 14 1.99 -16.38 -0.89
C ARG A 14 2.37 -17.67 -0.22
N ASN A 15 1.51 -18.67 -0.39
CA ASN A 15 1.85 -20.03 0.01
C ASN A 15 2.81 -20.63 -1.04
N SER A 16 3.90 -21.23 -0.56
CA SER A 16 4.71 -22.20 -1.30
C SER A 16 4.34 -23.61 -0.81
N LYS A 17 4.98 -24.64 -1.38
CA LYS A 17 4.66 -26.05 -1.06
C LYS A 17 4.63 -26.36 0.44
N ASP A 18 5.57 -25.81 1.20
CA ASP A 18 5.74 -26.09 2.64
C ASP A 18 6.02 -24.83 3.50
N ASN A 19 6.04 -23.63 2.90
CA ASN A 19 6.41 -22.37 3.58
C ASN A 19 5.55 -21.19 3.11
N ILE A 20 5.56 -20.09 3.86
CA ILE A 20 5.04 -18.79 3.42
C ILE A 20 6.21 -17.97 2.86
N GLU A 21 6.02 -17.41 1.68
CA GLU A 21 6.96 -16.46 1.08
C GLU A 21 6.38 -15.05 1.16
N ILE A 22 7.21 -14.08 1.56
CA ILE A 22 6.80 -12.68 1.69
C ILE A 22 7.71 -11.81 0.81
N LEU A 23 7.09 -10.93 0.02
CA LEU A 23 7.83 -9.97 -0.79
C LEU A 23 8.48 -8.90 0.10
N MET A 24 9.78 -8.67 -0.09
CA MET A 24 10.52 -7.59 0.55
C MET A 24 11.35 -6.82 -0.47
N VAL A 25 11.56 -5.53 -0.23
CA VAL A 25 12.44 -4.66 -1.01
C VAL A 25 13.68 -4.32 -0.23
N ARG A 26 14.80 -4.16 -0.94
CA ARG A 26 16.05 -3.68 -0.36
C ARG A 26 16.17 -2.18 -0.62
N ARG A 27 16.18 -1.37 0.44
CA ARG A 27 16.36 0.09 0.30
C ARG A 27 17.79 0.45 -0.12
N ASN A 28 17.90 1.39 -1.06
CA ASN A 28 19.19 1.87 -1.55
C ASN A 28 19.90 2.73 -0.48
N THR A 29 21.23 2.72 -0.49
CA THR A 29 22.15 3.13 0.59
C THR A 29 22.12 4.60 1.03
N LYS A 30 21.23 5.44 0.50
CA LYS A 30 21.18 6.89 0.78
C LYS A 30 20.17 7.30 1.87
N SER A 31 19.41 6.38 2.47
CA SER A 31 18.58 6.69 3.64
C SER A 31 19.20 6.18 4.94
N VAL A 32 18.71 6.68 6.08
CA VAL A 32 19.13 6.34 7.46
C VAL A 32 19.06 4.82 7.75
N PHE A 33 18.42 4.05 6.86
CA PHE A 33 18.19 2.60 6.94
C PHE A 33 18.84 1.82 5.76
N GLY A 34 20.01 2.26 5.29
CA GLY A 34 20.71 1.59 4.19
C GLY A 34 20.97 0.09 4.44
N ASN A 35 20.73 -0.74 3.42
CA ASN A 35 20.90 -2.21 3.41
C ASN A 35 19.88 -3.05 4.21
N LEU A 36 18.78 -2.48 4.71
CA LEU A 36 17.70 -3.27 5.28
C LEU A 36 16.74 -3.80 4.20
N TYR A 37 16.23 -5.00 4.44
CA TYR A 37 15.05 -5.51 3.77
C TYR A 37 13.82 -5.00 4.50
N VAL A 38 12.93 -4.33 3.78
CA VAL A 38 11.68 -3.79 4.31
C VAL A 38 10.53 -4.25 3.44
N PHE A 39 9.32 -4.21 3.98
CA PHE A 39 8.11 -4.38 3.18
C PHE A 39 7.86 -3.10 2.36
N PRO A 40 7.24 -3.20 1.18
CA PRO A 40 6.83 -2.02 0.42
C PRO A 40 5.93 -1.11 1.25
N GLY A 41 6.17 0.19 1.19
CA GLY A 41 5.38 1.12 1.97
C GLY A 41 5.96 2.52 2.05
N GLY A 42 5.09 3.45 2.43
CA GLY A 42 5.41 4.86 2.46
C GLY A 42 4.29 5.68 3.05
N LYS A 43 4.38 7.00 2.86
CA LYS A 43 3.51 7.96 3.52
C LYS A 43 2.09 7.86 2.94
N VAL A 44 1.08 8.02 3.80
CA VAL A 44 -0.29 8.27 3.34
C VAL A 44 -0.37 9.71 2.86
N ASP A 45 -0.57 9.89 1.56
CA ASP A 45 -0.68 11.20 0.90
C ASP A 45 -2.09 11.79 1.08
N ILE A 46 -2.26 13.08 0.80
CA ILE A 46 -3.59 13.69 0.72
C ILE A 46 -4.39 13.11 -0.44
N ASP A 47 -3.73 12.77 -1.54
CA ASP A 47 -4.38 12.21 -2.73
C ASP A 47 -4.94 10.80 -2.49
N ASP A 48 -4.43 10.08 -1.49
CA ASP A 48 -4.98 8.79 -1.05
C ASP A 48 -6.36 8.93 -0.39
N ARG A 49 -6.73 10.16 0.05
CA ARG A 49 -8.04 10.49 0.64
C ARG A 49 -9.03 10.99 -0.41
N SER A 50 -9.24 10.18 -1.44
CA SER A 50 -10.12 10.51 -2.56
C SER A 50 -11.39 9.68 -2.51
N GLU A 51 -12.56 10.34 -2.53
CA GLU A 51 -13.86 9.66 -2.66
C GLU A 51 -13.93 8.79 -3.93
N GLU A 52 -13.26 9.23 -5.00
CA GLU A 52 -13.21 8.47 -6.24
C GLU A 52 -12.34 7.22 -6.08
N LEU A 53 -11.21 7.28 -5.37
CA LEU A 53 -10.43 6.08 -5.03
C LEU A 53 -11.21 5.14 -4.10
N TYR A 54 -11.91 5.69 -3.11
CA TYR A 54 -12.74 4.91 -2.20
C TYR A 54 -13.87 4.20 -2.94
N SER A 55 -14.43 4.81 -4.00
CA SER A 55 -15.45 4.17 -4.84
C SER A 55 -14.95 2.96 -5.64
N LEU A 56 -13.62 2.86 -5.83
CA LEU A 56 -12.96 1.72 -6.47
C LEU A 56 -12.61 0.60 -5.47
N SER A 57 -12.87 0.82 -4.18
CA SER A 57 -12.63 -0.16 -3.11
C SER A 57 -13.65 -1.30 -3.16
N ARG A 58 -13.16 -2.54 -3.17
CA ARG A 58 -14.02 -3.73 -3.17
C ARG A 58 -14.42 -4.10 -1.74
N ASN A 59 -15.72 -4.07 -1.47
CA ASN A 59 -16.35 -4.57 -0.23
C ASN A 59 -15.75 -4.01 1.09
N LEU A 60 -15.09 -2.86 1.04
CA LEU A 60 -14.62 -2.14 2.22
C LEU A 60 -14.88 -0.65 2.01
N ASP A 61 -15.75 -0.06 2.83
CA ASP A 61 -15.98 1.39 2.83
C ASP A 61 -15.07 2.09 3.86
N ASP A 62 -15.06 3.43 3.82
CA ASP A 62 -14.25 4.22 4.74
C ASP A 62 -14.71 4.12 6.20
N VAL A 63 -16.00 3.84 6.44
CA VAL A 63 -16.52 3.71 7.80
C VAL A 63 -15.94 2.45 8.45
N ASP A 64 -15.97 1.33 7.75
CA ASP A 64 -15.44 0.06 8.21
C ASP A 64 -13.91 0.08 8.30
N ALA A 65 -13.23 0.67 7.31
CA ALA A 65 -11.78 0.85 7.34
C ALA A 65 -11.35 1.75 8.51
N SER A 66 -12.02 2.89 8.72
CA SER A 66 -11.75 3.79 9.84
C SER A 66 -11.97 3.10 11.18
N ARG A 67 -13.05 2.31 11.32
CA ARG A 67 -13.30 1.53 12.53
C ARG A 67 -12.20 0.52 12.80
N ALA A 68 -11.72 -0.17 11.76
CA ALA A 68 -10.62 -1.14 11.89
C ALA A 68 -9.31 -0.50 12.36
N LEU A 69 -9.09 0.78 12.06
CA LEU A 69 -7.90 1.53 12.50
C LEU A 69 -8.11 2.36 13.78
N GLY A 70 -9.33 2.36 14.35
CA GLY A 70 -9.66 3.23 15.50
C GLY A 70 -9.68 4.71 15.15
N MET A 71 -9.94 5.05 13.88
CA MET A 71 -10.00 6.40 13.35
C MET A 71 -11.45 6.87 13.19
N GLN A 72 -11.64 8.19 13.17
CA GLN A 72 -12.97 8.79 12.95
C GLN A 72 -13.40 8.77 11.48
N LYS A 73 -12.43 8.91 10.56
CA LYS A 73 -12.62 8.94 9.11
C LYS A 73 -11.28 8.75 8.40
N ASP A 74 -11.32 8.58 7.07
CA ASP A 74 -10.17 8.48 6.19
C ASP A 74 -9.25 7.27 6.49
N GLY A 75 -9.81 6.23 7.10
CA GLY A 75 -9.12 4.96 7.32
C GLY A 75 -8.81 4.23 6.02
N LEU A 76 -9.68 4.34 5.01
CA LEU A 76 -9.49 3.65 3.74
C LEU A 76 -8.27 4.17 2.96
N ALA A 77 -7.84 5.41 3.21
CA ALA A 77 -6.61 5.96 2.66
C ALA A 77 -5.36 5.13 3.00
N TYR A 78 -5.35 4.37 4.10
CA TYR A 78 -4.21 3.49 4.43
C TYR A 78 -4.13 2.26 3.53
N TRP A 79 -5.27 1.70 3.12
CA TRP A 79 -5.31 0.62 2.14
C TRP A 79 -4.85 1.14 0.78
N VAL A 80 -5.40 2.29 0.36
CA VAL A 80 -5.05 2.95 -0.90
C VAL A 80 -3.55 3.27 -0.95
N ALA A 81 -3.00 3.87 0.10
CA ALA A 81 -1.58 4.16 0.19
C ALA A 81 -0.73 2.89 0.10
N GLY A 82 -1.12 1.79 0.77
CA GLY A 82 -0.41 0.53 0.68
C GLY A 82 -0.38 -0.04 -0.74
N LEU A 83 -1.49 0.06 -1.47
CA LEU A 83 -1.59 -0.37 -2.87
C LEU A 83 -0.78 0.53 -3.82
N ARG A 84 -0.82 1.85 -3.63
CA ARG A 84 -0.04 2.83 -4.40
C ARG A 84 1.45 2.60 -4.20
N GLU A 85 1.92 2.55 -2.96
CA GLU A 85 3.33 2.35 -2.61
C GLU A 85 3.85 1.00 -3.12
N CYS A 86 3.02 -0.05 -3.09
CA CYS A 86 3.35 -1.33 -3.72
C CYS A 86 3.65 -1.15 -5.22
N PHE A 87 2.81 -0.42 -5.93
CA PHE A 87 3.03 -0.18 -7.35
C PHE A 87 4.26 0.72 -7.59
N GLU A 88 4.46 1.77 -6.79
CA GLU A 88 5.60 2.67 -6.91
C GLU A 88 6.96 1.98 -6.65
N GLU A 89 7.06 1.16 -5.60
CA GLU A 89 8.31 0.54 -5.16
C GLU A 89 8.59 -0.80 -5.85
N VAL A 90 7.57 -1.63 -6.07
CA VAL A 90 7.73 -2.98 -6.66
C VAL A 90 7.00 -3.18 -7.98
N GLY A 91 6.23 -2.22 -8.49
CA GLY A 91 5.54 -2.36 -9.77
C GLY A 91 4.41 -3.39 -9.78
N ILE A 92 4.01 -3.90 -8.61
CA ILE A 92 2.89 -4.82 -8.46
C ILE A 92 1.63 -3.98 -8.25
N LEU A 93 0.72 -4.06 -9.21
CA LEU A 93 -0.60 -3.45 -9.13
C LEU A 93 -1.65 -4.54 -8.88
N LEU A 94 -2.22 -4.55 -7.68
CA LEU A 94 -3.22 -5.54 -7.28
C LEU A 94 -4.62 -5.10 -7.74
N HIS A 95 -5.36 -6.02 -8.35
CA HIS A 95 -6.79 -5.89 -8.63
C HIS A 95 -7.49 -7.24 -8.50
N ASP A 96 -8.82 -7.21 -8.33
CA ASP A 96 -9.69 -8.40 -8.38
C ASP A 96 -9.15 -9.62 -7.59
N ALA A 97 -9.13 -9.48 -6.26
CA ALA A 97 -8.82 -10.48 -5.22
C ALA A 97 -7.51 -11.27 -5.28
N SER A 98 -6.78 -11.25 -6.40
CA SER A 98 -5.64 -12.15 -6.62
C SER A 98 -4.93 -11.93 -7.97
N GLN A 99 -5.48 -11.10 -8.86
CA GLN A 99 -4.82 -10.85 -10.13
C GLN A 99 -3.71 -9.81 -9.96
N ILE A 100 -2.49 -10.28 -10.14
CA ILE A 100 -1.31 -9.43 -10.31
C ILE A 100 -1.27 -9.05 -11.79
N ILE A 101 -1.34 -7.75 -12.09
CA ILE A 101 -0.87 -7.29 -13.40
C ILE A 101 0.65 -7.40 -13.37
N ASP A 102 1.18 -8.33 -14.14
CA ASP A 102 2.60 -8.62 -14.23
C ASP A 102 3.42 -7.37 -14.60
N HIS A 103 4.61 -7.31 -14.02
CA HIS A 103 5.63 -6.26 -14.06
C HIS A 103 5.90 -5.68 -15.46
N GLN A 104 5.72 -6.49 -16.51
CA GLN A 104 6.09 -6.14 -17.88
C GLN A 104 5.09 -5.21 -18.58
N LEU A 105 3.83 -5.14 -18.13
CA LEU A 105 2.78 -4.43 -18.87
C LEU A 105 2.71 -2.91 -18.57
N LYS A 106 3.39 -2.39 -17.52
CA LYS A 106 3.15 -1.01 -17.02
C LYS A 106 4.38 -0.20 -16.59
N VAL A 107 5.58 -0.54 -17.08
CA VAL A 107 6.82 0.20 -16.75
C VAL A 107 6.68 1.71 -16.98
N ASN A 108 5.99 2.12 -18.06
CA ASN A 108 5.74 3.53 -18.36
C ASN A 108 4.84 4.20 -17.32
N GLN A 109 3.70 3.59 -16.96
CA GLN A 109 2.78 4.17 -15.97
C GLN A 109 3.42 4.30 -14.58
N ARG A 110 4.21 3.30 -14.17
CA ARG A 110 4.98 3.37 -12.92
C ARG A 110 5.99 4.51 -12.97
N THR A 111 6.71 4.65 -14.09
CA THR A 111 7.68 5.73 -14.28
C THR A 111 6.99 7.10 -14.29
N GLU A 112 5.82 7.20 -14.90
CA GLU A 112 5.01 8.43 -14.90
C GLU A 112 4.52 8.78 -13.50
N LEU A 113 4.02 7.80 -12.73
CA LEU A 113 3.60 7.98 -11.35
C LEU A 113 4.77 8.46 -10.48
N ASN A 114 5.90 7.75 -10.52
CA ASN A 114 7.09 8.09 -9.73
C ASN A 114 7.70 9.46 -10.09
N ASN A 115 7.43 9.96 -11.31
CA ASN A 115 7.86 11.29 -11.75
C ASN A 115 6.76 12.37 -11.59
N GLY A 116 5.61 12.03 -10.99
CA GLY A 116 4.48 12.95 -10.79
C GLY A 116 3.77 13.39 -12.07
N LYS A 117 3.92 12.65 -13.18
CA LYS A 117 3.27 12.92 -14.47
C LYS A 117 1.83 12.40 -14.54
N THR A 118 1.48 11.46 -13.67
CA THR A 118 0.13 10.94 -13.45
C THR A 118 -0.04 10.67 -11.96
N ASN A 119 -1.27 10.38 -11.52
CA ASN A 119 -1.56 9.98 -10.15
C ASN A 119 -2.14 8.56 -10.11
N PHE A 120 -2.22 7.99 -8.91
CA PHE A 120 -2.70 6.62 -8.74
C PHE A 120 -4.16 6.44 -9.18
N LEU A 121 -5.02 7.44 -8.95
CA LEU A 121 -6.42 7.42 -9.38
C LEU A 121 -6.57 7.33 -10.90
N ASP A 122 -5.81 8.13 -11.65
CA ASP A 122 -5.84 8.12 -13.11
C ASP A 122 -5.40 6.77 -13.67
N ILE A 123 -4.37 6.16 -13.05
CA ILE A 123 -3.95 4.79 -13.39
C ILE A 123 -5.09 3.80 -13.10
N CYS A 124 -5.73 3.89 -11.94
CA CYS A 124 -6.84 3.02 -11.57
C CYS A 124 -8.02 3.14 -12.55
N LYS A 125 -8.40 4.37 -12.92
CA LYS A 125 -9.47 4.64 -13.89
C LYS A 125 -9.13 4.13 -15.28
N ALA A 126 -7.94 4.46 -15.79
CA ALA A 126 -7.49 4.04 -17.12
C ALA A 126 -7.46 2.52 -17.27
N GLN A 127 -7.18 1.83 -16.18
CA GLN A 127 -7.03 0.38 -16.12
C GLN A 127 -8.30 -0.32 -15.60
N LYS A 128 -9.35 0.46 -15.30
CA LYS A 128 -10.65 0.00 -14.76
C LYS A 128 -10.49 -0.93 -13.56
N LEU A 129 -9.60 -0.55 -12.64
CA LEU A 129 -9.26 -1.39 -11.50
C LEU A 129 -10.37 -1.41 -10.46
N ASN A 130 -10.50 -2.57 -9.83
CA ASN A 130 -11.25 -2.78 -8.61
C ASN A 130 -10.25 -3.16 -7.51
N LEU A 131 -10.06 -2.27 -6.54
CA LEU A 131 -9.02 -2.39 -5.51
C LEU A 131 -9.41 -3.49 -4.52
N PRO A 132 -8.57 -4.51 -4.29
CA PRO A 132 -8.94 -5.69 -3.51
C PRO A 132 -8.79 -5.46 -2.00
N THR A 133 -9.41 -4.40 -1.49
CA THR A 133 -9.28 -3.92 -0.11
C THR A 133 -9.88 -4.87 0.93
N ASP A 134 -10.93 -5.59 0.60
CA ASP A 134 -11.49 -6.71 1.38
C ASP A 134 -10.58 -7.95 1.48
N SER A 135 -9.58 -8.08 0.59
CA SER A 135 -8.57 -9.14 0.67
C SER A 135 -7.37 -8.75 1.54
N MET A 136 -7.28 -7.46 1.92
CA MET A 136 -6.20 -6.90 2.74
C MET A 136 -6.58 -6.90 4.22
N ILE A 137 -5.79 -7.60 5.03
CA ILE A 137 -6.04 -7.72 6.48
C ILE A 137 -5.07 -6.83 7.25
N PRO A 138 -5.54 -5.85 8.06
CA PRO A 138 -4.68 -5.11 8.99
C PRO A 138 -4.05 -6.06 10.02
N ILE A 139 -2.73 -6.05 10.13
CA ILE A 139 -1.95 -6.96 11.01
C ILE A 139 -1.40 -6.21 12.22
N SER A 140 -0.99 -4.94 12.05
CA SER A 140 -0.38 -4.16 13.13
C SER A 140 -0.55 -2.67 12.90
N HIS A 141 -0.50 -1.92 13.99
CA HIS A 141 -0.51 -0.47 14.03
C HIS A 141 0.61 -0.02 14.98
N TRP A 142 1.69 0.51 14.42
CA TRP A 142 2.86 0.94 15.19
C TRP A 142 3.01 2.45 15.17
N ILE A 143 3.12 3.04 16.36
CA ILE A 143 3.54 4.43 16.57
C ILE A 143 5.01 4.37 16.99
N THR A 144 5.93 4.88 16.15
CA THR A 144 7.36 4.89 16.48
C THR A 144 7.59 5.69 17.79
N PRO A 145 8.29 5.14 18.79
CA PRO A 145 8.60 5.85 20.04
C PRO A 145 9.41 7.14 19.78
N GLU A 146 9.28 8.15 20.64
CA GLU A 146 9.81 9.51 20.43
C GLU A 146 11.33 9.65 20.17
N VAL A 147 12.12 8.59 20.34
CA VAL A 147 13.58 8.64 20.29
C VAL A 147 14.15 8.43 18.88
N GLU A 148 13.40 7.87 17.92
CA GLU A 148 13.79 7.81 16.51
C GLU A 148 12.57 8.06 15.59
N VAL A 149 12.84 8.55 14.37
CA VAL A 149 11.92 9.25 13.47
C VAL A 149 10.52 8.61 13.33
N LYS A 150 9.49 9.47 13.46
CA LYS A 150 8.06 9.13 13.55
C LYS A 150 7.43 8.65 12.23
N ASP A 151 7.31 7.34 12.05
CA ASP A 151 6.43 6.73 11.05
C ASP A 151 5.30 5.93 11.73
N LEU A 152 4.06 6.11 11.26
CA LEU A 152 2.90 5.30 11.65
C LEU A 152 2.75 4.16 10.64
N ILE A 153 2.90 2.89 11.03
CA ILE A 153 2.86 1.77 10.07
C ILE A 153 1.58 0.95 10.26
N HIS A 154 0.78 0.84 9.21
CA HIS A 154 -0.29 -0.16 9.09
C HIS A 154 0.18 -1.27 8.16
N GLY A 155 0.31 -2.50 8.69
CA GLY A 155 0.70 -3.67 7.90
C GLY A 155 -0.52 -4.38 7.32
N PHE A 156 -0.56 -4.65 6.01
CA PHE A 156 -1.63 -5.43 5.38
C PHE A 156 -1.12 -6.76 4.82
N SER A 157 -1.80 -7.89 5.04
CA SER A 157 -1.48 -9.17 4.37
C SER A 157 -2.52 -9.49 3.30
N ASN A 158 -2.05 -9.79 2.09
CA ASN A 158 -2.83 -10.52 1.08
C ASN A 158 -2.25 -11.94 0.96
N ALA A 159 -3.09 -12.97 1.10
CA ALA A 159 -2.72 -14.35 0.82
C ALA A 159 -3.08 -14.67 -0.64
N LEU A 160 -2.08 -14.80 -1.50
CA LEU A 160 -2.30 -15.26 -2.88
C LEU A 160 -2.37 -16.79 -2.88
N SER A 161 -3.53 -17.35 -3.26
CA SER A 161 -3.66 -18.77 -3.59
C SER A 161 -3.13 -19.00 -5.01
N GLY A 162 -2.08 -19.81 -5.13
CA GLY A 162 -1.55 -20.29 -6.41
C GLY A 162 -2.39 -21.40 -7.03
#